data_AF-A0A103XK47-F1
#
_entry.id   AF-A0A103XK47-F1
#
_cell.length_a   1.000
_cell.length_b   1.000
_cell.length_c   1.000
_cell.angle_alpha   90.00
_cell.angle_beta   90.00
_cell.angle_gamma   90.00
#
_symmetry.space_group_name_H-M   'P 1'
#
loop_
_entity.id
_entity.type
_entity.pdbx_description
1 polymer ?
#
loop_
_entity_poly.entity_id
_entity_poly.type
_entity_poly.pdbx_seq_one_letter_code
_entity_poly.pdbx_strand_id
1 'polypeptide(L)'
;MDMAIVSVGRIIHSENPMGGGVGGILLDSSVILDSTSNDDETATLRTGADYLLRKLRHSNIPTGISYAVGLSEAKVSLLEKLICVYSFEHFIYNPSSLDDTVNAVSLAWDNNGAIILHVVSKYNEGLVPKSFSSGWMNVFVNVDGDDASRNPTGIFIEKLEELPLTVCELNRKSSEGNLVVGYIMKPSREEDFAKRGAFPLNPTQNGLIFLPLTFDLPILTQLKKVEIVIHKATDEISSIERSNSSDCSSKIIYTRGMLELQRCIGELSDCCVIDPFDNIFPIVDRLKIQEILLGLEDLKTESQCKIRGPYYLKVDSFDDLELEQRLCGAKLSLPSIVKPQVACGAIVFKAADFTGLSVPLPAVVQEYVDHSSTLFKFYVLGEKIQEGTRDHVIVDVNYLPSFKEVPDEIAIPAFWDAIKMKYLSKKGKNG
;
A
#
# COMPACT_ATOMS: atom_id res chain seq x y z
N MET A 1 14.18 22.73 41.12
CA MET A 1 15.50 22.22 40.71
C MET A 1 15.28 21.05 39.79
N ASP A 2 15.97 21.09 38.66
CA ASP A 2 16.36 19.97 37.80
C ASP A 2 15.23 19.03 37.35
N MET A 3 14.53 19.49 36.31
CA MET A 3 13.64 18.68 35.49
C MET A 3 14.50 17.85 34.53
N ALA A 4 14.63 16.54 34.77
CA ALA A 4 15.46 15.67 33.96
C ALA A 4 14.94 15.58 32.52
N ILE A 5 15.78 15.91 31.54
CA ILE A 5 15.47 15.74 30.11
C ILE A 5 15.49 14.25 29.80
N VAL A 6 14.33 13.67 29.52
CA VAL A 6 14.21 12.30 29.04
C VAL A 6 14.75 12.25 27.62
N SER A 7 15.84 11.49 27.42
CA SER A 7 16.40 11.23 26.10
C SER A 7 15.34 10.56 25.22
N VAL A 8 15.08 11.13 24.04
CA VAL A 8 14.28 10.45 23.01
C VAL A 8 15.01 9.18 22.61
N GLY A 9 14.36 8.03 22.79
CA GLY A 9 14.99 6.74 22.60
C GLY A 9 15.51 6.56 21.17
N ARG A 10 16.76 6.09 21.04
CA ARG A 10 17.26 5.56 19.77
C ARG A 10 16.31 4.47 19.28
N ILE A 11 15.78 4.63 18.07
CA ILE A 11 15.22 3.51 17.33
C ILE A 11 16.37 2.52 17.13
N ILE A 12 16.18 1.27 17.57
CA ILE A 12 17.18 0.22 17.37
C ILE A 12 17.08 -0.18 15.90
N HIS A 13 18.07 0.23 15.10
CA HIS A 13 18.23 -0.29 13.74
C HIS A 13 18.37 -1.81 13.81
N SER A 14 17.52 -2.54 13.09
CA SER A 14 17.71 -3.97 12.87
C SER A 14 19.02 -4.19 12.13
N GLU A 15 19.91 -5.03 12.66
CA GLU A 15 21.21 -5.32 12.04
C GLU A 15 21.02 -5.77 10.58
N ASN A 16 21.56 -4.98 9.64
CA ASN A 16 21.36 -5.18 8.21
C ASN A 16 22.37 -6.24 7.71
N PRO A 17 21.94 -7.44 7.27
CA PRO A 17 22.84 -8.56 7.07
C PRO A 17 23.70 -8.42 5.80
N MET A 18 24.90 -7.86 5.97
CA MET A 18 26.07 -8.00 5.09
C MET A 18 25.89 -7.64 3.60
N GLY A 19 25.92 -6.34 3.29
CA GLY A 19 26.62 -5.79 2.11
C GLY A 19 25.93 -5.90 0.73
N GLY A 20 25.69 -4.75 0.10
CA GLY A 20 25.53 -4.65 -1.36
C GLY A 20 24.30 -3.86 -1.87
N GLY A 21 23.31 -3.58 -1.01
CA GLY A 21 22.10 -2.82 -1.39
C GLY A 21 22.27 -1.29 -1.35
N VAL A 22 21.15 -0.57 -1.31
CA VAL A 22 21.08 0.88 -1.08
C VAL A 22 21.12 1.15 0.43
N GLY A 23 22.18 1.83 0.88
CA GLY A 23 22.42 2.16 2.29
C GLY A 23 21.83 3.50 2.74
N GLY A 24 21.56 4.41 1.80
CA GLY A 24 20.95 5.72 2.09
C GLY A 24 20.59 6.49 0.83
N ILE A 25 19.73 7.50 0.97
CA ILE A 25 19.25 8.36 -0.13
C ILE A 25 19.37 9.83 0.29
N LEU A 26 20.23 10.59 -0.38
CA LEU A 26 20.38 12.02 -0.21
C LEU A 26 19.67 12.76 -1.36
N LEU A 27 18.60 13.49 -1.03
CA LEU A 27 17.86 14.31 -1.98
C LEU A 27 18.38 15.76 -1.94
N ASP A 28 18.91 16.26 -3.05
CA ASP A 28 19.22 17.69 -3.16
C ASP A 28 17.95 18.53 -3.36
N SER A 29 17.94 19.72 -2.77
CA SER A 29 17.00 20.80 -3.01
C SER A 29 16.60 20.99 -4.48
N SER A 30 17.52 20.81 -5.44
CA SER A 30 17.24 20.93 -6.87
C SER A 30 16.32 19.86 -7.47
N VAL A 31 15.97 18.80 -6.73
CA VAL A 31 14.93 17.83 -7.13
C VAL A 31 13.62 18.00 -6.37
N ILE A 32 13.64 18.61 -5.19
CA ILE A 32 12.47 18.82 -4.34
C ILE A 32 11.72 20.11 -4.72
N LEU A 33 12.46 21.19 -4.99
CA LEU A 33 11.92 22.52 -5.25
C LEU A 33 11.64 22.75 -6.73
N ASP A 34 10.64 23.57 -7.02
CA ASP A 34 10.36 24.06 -8.37
C ASP A 34 11.36 25.17 -8.78
N SER A 35 12.02 24.99 -9.92
CA SER A 35 12.95 25.97 -10.51
C SER A 35 12.26 27.23 -11.03
N THR A 36 10.95 27.18 -11.27
CA THR A 36 10.16 28.33 -11.74
C THR A 36 9.76 29.30 -10.62
N SER A 37 9.98 28.93 -9.35
CA SER A 37 9.75 29.83 -8.21
C SER A 37 10.85 30.91 -8.13
N ASN A 38 10.48 32.16 -8.44
CA ASN A 38 11.33 33.34 -8.21
C ASN A 38 11.79 33.38 -6.74
N ASP A 39 13.00 33.87 -6.46
CA ASP A 39 13.58 33.78 -5.10
C ASP A 39 12.82 34.56 -4.01
N ASP A 40 12.01 35.55 -4.40
CA ASP A 40 11.10 36.33 -3.55
C ASP A 40 9.66 35.75 -3.44
N GLU A 41 9.30 34.75 -4.26
CA GLU A 41 7.94 34.18 -4.27
C GLU A 41 7.82 32.92 -3.40
N THR A 42 6.58 32.49 -3.14
CA THR A 42 6.31 31.32 -2.29
C THR A 42 6.91 30.05 -2.92
N ALA A 43 7.95 29.50 -2.28
CA ALA A 43 8.58 28.26 -2.71
C ALA A 43 7.54 27.12 -2.86
N THR A 44 7.62 26.40 -3.98
CA THR A 44 6.72 25.29 -4.33
C THR A 44 7.50 23.97 -4.44
N LEU A 45 6.78 22.87 -4.22
CA LEU A 45 7.30 21.53 -4.44
C LEU A 45 7.14 21.14 -5.91
N ARG A 46 8.15 20.47 -6.47
CA ARG A 46 8.05 19.87 -7.81
C ARG A 46 7.02 18.74 -7.82
N THR A 47 6.36 18.55 -8.96
CA THR A 47 5.56 17.36 -9.28
C THR A 47 6.33 16.08 -8.91
N GLY A 48 5.67 15.16 -8.21
CA GLY A 48 6.27 13.90 -7.73
C GLY A 48 7.08 14.00 -6.43
N ALA A 49 7.45 15.19 -5.95
CA ALA A 49 8.25 15.31 -4.72
C ALA A 49 7.46 14.85 -3.48
N ASP A 50 6.21 15.29 -3.32
CA ASP A 50 5.34 14.83 -2.21
C ASP A 50 5.05 13.32 -2.27
N TYR A 51 4.89 12.75 -3.47
CA TYR A 51 4.81 11.28 -3.65
C TYR A 51 6.07 10.61 -3.12
N LEU A 52 7.24 11.05 -3.56
CA LEU A 52 8.53 10.43 -3.23
C LEU A 52 8.85 10.52 -1.74
N LEU A 53 8.70 11.70 -1.13
CA LEU A 53 8.96 11.91 0.30
C LEU A 53 8.09 10.98 1.17
N ARG A 54 6.82 10.74 0.77
CA ARG A 54 5.94 9.78 1.44
C ARG A 54 6.41 8.33 1.32
N LYS A 55 6.93 7.90 0.16
CA LYS A 55 7.49 6.53 -0.01
C LYS A 55 8.74 6.36 0.84
N LEU A 56 9.66 7.33 0.80
CA LEU A 56 10.95 7.23 1.48
C LEU A 56 10.81 7.22 3.00
N ARG A 57 9.86 7.98 3.57
CA ARG A 57 9.59 8.09 5.02
C ARG A 57 9.58 6.75 5.77
N HIS A 58 9.05 5.72 5.12
CA HIS A 58 8.79 4.41 5.72
C HIS A 58 9.45 3.26 4.95
N SER A 59 10.42 3.59 4.09
CA SER A 59 11.12 2.66 3.20
C SER A 59 12.15 1.75 3.90
N ASN A 60 12.47 2.02 5.16
CA ASN A 60 13.63 1.49 5.89
C ASN A 60 15.00 1.78 5.21
N ILE A 61 15.10 2.92 4.52
CA ILE A 61 16.35 3.48 3.99
C ILE A 61 16.60 4.85 4.65
N PRO A 62 17.76 5.07 5.29
CA PRO A 62 18.19 6.40 5.76
C PRO A 62 18.04 7.45 4.65
N THR A 63 17.27 8.49 4.92
CA THR A 63 16.93 9.51 3.92
C THR A 63 17.23 10.89 4.47
N GLY A 64 17.99 11.67 3.70
CA GLY A 64 18.37 13.03 4.04
C GLY A 64 18.01 14.01 2.94
N ILE A 65 17.82 15.27 3.32
CA ILE A 65 17.66 16.41 2.41
C ILE A 65 18.92 17.27 2.51
N SER A 66 19.52 17.60 1.38
CA SER A 66 20.66 18.51 1.27
C SER A 66 20.30 19.81 0.56
N TYR A 67 20.96 20.91 0.94
CA TYR A 67 20.86 22.18 0.23
C TYR A 67 22.09 23.07 0.42
N ALA A 68 22.31 23.97 -0.53
CA ALA A 68 23.45 24.86 -0.55
C ALA A 68 23.33 26.02 0.45
N VAL A 69 24.46 26.41 1.07
CA VAL A 69 24.60 27.70 1.76
C VAL A 69 24.26 28.84 0.80
N GLY A 70 23.32 29.70 1.20
CA GLY A 70 22.89 30.87 0.41
C GLY A 70 21.53 30.71 -0.30
N LEU A 71 20.83 29.58 -0.12
CA LEU A 71 19.44 29.41 -0.57
C LEU A 71 18.49 30.42 0.14
N SER A 72 17.44 30.90 -0.54
CA SER A 72 16.54 31.93 0.03
C SER A 72 15.73 31.43 1.22
N GLU A 73 15.39 32.34 2.15
CA GLU A 73 14.73 32.00 3.43
C GLU A 73 13.39 31.26 3.22
N ALA A 74 12.61 31.64 2.21
CA ALA A 74 11.37 30.95 1.86
C ALA A 74 11.60 29.49 1.42
N LYS A 75 12.66 29.25 0.63
CA LYS A 75 13.05 27.92 0.14
C LYS A 75 13.61 27.06 1.29
N VAL A 76 14.45 27.63 2.15
CA VAL A 76 14.96 26.98 3.37
C VAL A 76 13.83 26.61 4.34
N SER A 77 12.92 27.54 4.63
CA SER A 77 11.77 27.34 5.53
C SER A 77 10.85 26.20 5.06
N LEU A 78 10.66 26.07 3.75
CA LEU A 78 9.95 24.93 3.17
C LEU A 78 10.70 23.61 3.37
N LEU A 79 12.01 23.56 3.08
CA LEU A 79 12.81 22.34 3.24
C LEU A 79 12.88 21.89 4.71
N GLU A 80 13.14 22.79 5.66
CA GLU A 80 13.14 22.49 7.11
C GLU A 80 11.78 21.96 7.59
N LYS A 81 10.69 22.52 7.07
CA LYS A 81 9.34 22.01 7.34
C LYS A 81 9.16 20.57 6.82
N LEU A 82 9.68 20.21 5.65
CA LEU A 82 9.64 18.84 5.13
C LEU A 82 10.52 17.90 5.96
N ILE A 83 11.77 18.29 6.24
CA ILE A 83 12.72 17.58 7.10
C ILE A 83 12.04 17.18 8.42
N CYS A 84 11.41 18.14 9.09
CA CYS A 84 10.65 17.92 10.32
C CYS A 84 9.42 17.02 10.13
N VAL A 85 8.56 17.31 9.13
CA VAL A 85 7.31 16.57 8.88
C VAL A 85 7.55 15.11 8.53
N TYR A 86 8.60 14.81 7.76
CA TYR A 86 8.97 13.45 7.33
C TYR A 86 9.98 12.79 8.27
N SER A 87 10.61 13.54 9.18
CA SER A 87 11.66 13.08 10.10
C SER A 87 12.92 12.58 9.37
N PHE A 88 13.32 13.32 8.33
CA PHE A 88 14.55 13.09 7.57
C PHE A 88 15.74 13.81 8.20
N GLU A 89 16.94 13.42 7.77
CA GLU A 89 18.18 14.11 8.15
C GLU A 89 18.44 15.33 7.26
N HIS A 90 19.31 16.23 7.74
CA HIS A 90 19.53 17.55 7.17
C HIS A 90 21.03 17.79 6.95
N PHE A 91 21.42 18.08 5.70
CA PHE A 91 22.80 18.32 5.30
C PHE A 91 22.97 19.65 4.52
N ILE A 92 23.37 20.72 5.22
CA ILE A 92 23.79 21.97 4.57
C ILE A 92 25.17 21.76 3.94
N TYR A 93 25.33 22.12 2.66
CA TYR A 93 26.62 22.04 1.96
C TYR A 93 27.11 23.38 1.42
N ASN A 94 28.44 23.54 1.37
CA ASN A 94 29.06 24.66 0.66
C ASN A 94 29.35 24.21 -0.78
N PRO A 95 28.84 24.89 -1.83
CA PRO A 95 29.17 24.57 -3.22
C PRO A 95 30.67 24.61 -3.55
N SER A 96 31.50 25.28 -2.74
CA SER A 96 32.97 25.28 -2.85
C SER A 96 33.67 24.10 -2.15
N SER A 97 32.95 23.27 -1.39
CA SER A 97 33.50 22.12 -0.65
C SER A 97 32.42 21.06 -0.42
N LEU A 98 32.19 20.19 -1.41
CA LEU A 98 31.18 19.13 -1.29
C LEU A 98 31.68 17.90 -0.49
N ASP A 99 33.00 17.74 -0.36
CA ASP A 99 33.62 16.64 0.39
C ASP A 99 33.20 16.67 1.88
N ASP A 100 32.98 17.85 2.46
CA ASP A 100 32.43 18.02 3.82
C ASP A 100 31.04 17.36 3.97
N THR A 101 30.25 17.34 2.89
CA THR A 101 28.91 16.72 2.85
C THR A 101 29.01 15.21 2.79
N VAL A 102 29.93 14.70 1.97
CA VAL A 102 30.24 13.26 1.88
C VAL A 102 30.69 12.74 3.24
N ASN A 103 31.56 13.49 3.93
CA ASN A 103 32.03 13.18 5.27
C ASN A 103 30.88 13.24 6.31
N ALA A 104 30.05 14.29 6.29
CA ALA A 104 28.92 14.42 7.22
C ALA A 104 27.90 13.27 7.06
N VAL A 105 27.53 12.93 5.82
CA VAL A 105 26.61 11.82 5.52
C VAL A 105 27.22 10.47 5.90
N SER A 106 28.51 10.25 5.62
CA SER A 106 29.22 9.01 5.97
C SER A 106 29.50 8.87 7.48
N LEU A 107 29.37 9.95 8.26
CA LEU A 107 29.40 9.93 9.72
C LEU A 107 28.01 9.72 10.34
N ALA A 108 26.94 10.09 9.63
CA ALA A 108 25.56 9.91 10.07
C ALA A 108 25.03 8.51 9.74
N TRP A 109 25.33 7.98 8.54
CA TRP A 109 24.85 6.68 8.06
C TRP A 109 25.94 5.61 8.14
N ASP A 110 25.72 4.60 8.98
CA ASP A 110 26.60 3.43 9.07
C ASP A 110 26.42 2.51 7.85
N ASN A 111 27.06 2.92 6.74
CA ASN A 111 26.77 2.44 5.40
C ASN A 111 27.22 0.98 5.15
N ASN A 112 28.08 0.38 5.99
CA ASN A 112 28.45 -1.06 5.95
C ASN A 112 28.73 -1.67 4.54
N GLY A 113 29.32 -0.88 3.62
CA GLY A 113 29.62 -1.30 2.25
C GLY A 113 28.43 -1.28 1.26
N ALA A 114 27.30 -0.71 1.64
CA ALA A 114 26.16 -0.43 0.76
C ALA A 114 26.37 0.87 -0.07
N ILE A 115 25.42 1.17 -0.96
CA ILE A 115 25.48 2.30 -1.89
C ILE A 115 24.58 3.44 -1.40
N ILE A 116 25.15 4.64 -1.24
CA ILE A 116 24.40 5.88 -1.02
C ILE A 116 24.00 6.46 -2.38
N LEU A 117 22.70 6.72 -2.58
CA LEU A 117 22.18 7.40 -3.75
C LEU A 117 22.12 8.91 -3.51
N HIS A 118 22.78 9.68 -4.38
CA HIS A 118 22.67 11.14 -4.40
C HIS A 118 21.78 11.58 -5.57
N VAL A 119 20.64 12.17 -5.26
CA VAL A 119 19.57 12.46 -6.22
C VAL A 119 19.55 13.96 -6.51
N VAL A 120 19.91 14.34 -7.74
CA VAL A 120 20.14 15.73 -8.16
C VAL A 120 19.48 16.08 -9.48
N SER A 121 19.22 17.37 -9.72
CA SER A 121 18.83 17.88 -11.03
C SER A 121 19.92 17.62 -12.07
N LYS A 122 19.53 17.30 -13.31
CA LYS A 122 20.41 17.24 -14.49
C LYS A 122 21.27 18.52 -14.64
N TYR A 123 20.75 19.69 -14.27
CA TYR A 123 21.51 20.95 -14.31
C TYR A 123 22.68 21.01 -13.33
N ASN A 124 22.62 20.24 -12.24
CA ASN A 124 23.68 20.18 -11.22
C ASN A 124 24.75 19.12 -11.55
N GLU A 125 24.70 18.42 -12.70
CA GLU A 125 25.69 17.41 -13.12
C GLU A 125 27.14 17.93 -13.05
N GLY A 126 27.37 19.21 -13.37
CA GLY A 126 28.69 19.85 -13.32
C GLY A 126 29.20 20.20 -11.91
N LEU A 127 28.33 20.17 -10.89
CA LEU A 127 28.66 20.50 -9.49
C LEU A 127 28.98 19.27 -8.64
N VAL A 128 28.73 18.06 -9.15
CA VAL A 128 28.96 16.82 -8.40
C VAL A 128 30.33 16.22 -8.74
N PRO A 129 31.16 15.83 -7.75
CA PRO A 129 32.40 15.10 -7.96
C PRO A 129 32.19 13.85 -8.81
N LYS A 130 32.97 13.72 -9.88
CA LYS A 130 32.84 12.64 -10.88
C LYS A 130 33.15 11.24 -10.35
N SER A 131 33.69 11.17 -9.15
CA SER A 131 33.73 9.98 -8.31
C SER A 131 33.69 10.41 -6.86
N PHE A 132 32.49 10.43 -6.27
CA PHE A 132 32.41 10.15 -4.85
C PHE A 132 33.06 8.79 -4.55
N SER A 133 33.52 8.59 -3.33
CA SER A 133 34.25 7.39 -2.91
C SER A 133 33.44 6.10 -3.11
N SER A 134 34.15 4.96 -3.14
CA SER A 134 33.57 3.62 -3.30
C SER A 134 32.44 3.37 -2.28
N GLY A 135 31.19 3.45 -2.74
CA GLY A 135 30.00 3.46 -1.87
C GLY A 135 28.95 4.53 -2.21
N TRP A 136 29.16 5.38 -3.22
CA TRP A 136 28.20 6.41 -3.66
C TRP A 136 27.82 6.27 -5.15
N MET A 137 26.61 6.69 -5.50
CA MET A 137 26.10 6.68 -6.88
C MET A 137 25.13 7.85 -7.13
N ASN A 138 25.32 8.57 -8.24
CA ASN A 138 24.44 9.69 -8.61
C ASN A 138 23.21 9.21 -9.39
N VAL A 139 22.06 9.80 -9.08
CA VAL A 139 20.80 9.66 -9.83
C VAL A 139 20.38 11.04 -10.31
N PHE A 140 20.37 11.24 -11.62
CA PHE A 140 20.06 12.50 -12.27
C PHE A 140 18.59 12.52 -12.69
N VAL A 141 17.86 13.54 -12.24
CA VAL A 141 16.46 13.78 -12.58
C VAL A 141 16.42 14.74 -13.77
N ASN A 142 15.80 14.35 -14.88
CA ASN A 142 15.52 15.28 -15.97
C ASN A 142 14.41 16.26 -15.52
N VAL A 143 14.57 17.55 -15.83
CA VAL A 143 13.69 18.62 -15.29
C VAL A 143 12.84 19.26 -16.37
N ASP A 144 13.41 19.49 -17.56
CA ASP A 144 12.77 20.24 -18.65
C ASP A 144 12.75 19.49 -19.99
N GLY A 145 12.98 18.18 -19.98
CA GLY A 145 12.79 17.31 -21.16
C GLY A 145 13.81 17.45 -22.30
N ASP A 146 14.93 18.14 -22.06
CA ASP A 146 15.96 18.39 -23.07
C ASP A 146 16.83 17.15 -23.36
N ASP A 147 16.79 16.66 -24.60
CA ASP A 147 17.49 15.45 -25.09
C ASP A 147 18.99 15.70 -25.38
N ALA A 148 19.63 16.40 -24.44
CA ALA A 148 21.06 16.68 -24.45
C ALA A 148 21.85 15.39 -24.18
N SER A 149 22.13 14.65 -25.25
CA SER A 149 22.86 13.37 -25.25
C SER A 149 24.31 13.49 -24.75
N ARG A 150 24.50 13.15 -23.48
CA ARG A 150 25.79 12.76 -22.88
C ARG A 150 25.55 11.52 -22.02
N ASN A 151 26.54 10.64 -21.91
CA ASN A 151 26.52 9.48 -21.01
C ASN A 151 27.30 9.83 -19.73
N PRO A 152 26.65 10.16 -18.60
CA PRO A 152 27.35 10.54 -17.38
C PRO A 152 27.60 9.32 -16.49
N THR A 153 28.42 9.49 -15.47
CA THR A 153 28.71 8.46 -14.46
C THR A 153 27.62 8.42 -13.39
N GLY A 154 26.41 8.00 -13.78
CA GLY A 154 25.24 7.88 -12.90
C GLY A 154 24.01 7.28 -13.60
N ILE A 155 22.92 7.13 -12.86
CA ILE A 155 21.61 6.67 -13.34
C ILE A 155 20.78 7.89 -13.76
N PHE A 156 19.93 7.74 -14.77
CA PHE A 156 18.97 8.77 -15.20
C PHE A 156 17.53 8.33 -14.94
N ILE A 157 16.70 9.27 -14.48
CA ILE A 157 15.25 9.13 -14.36
C ILE A 157 14.54 10.38 -14.91
N GLU A 158 13.42 10.17 -15.60
CA GLU A 158 12.61 11.25 -16.18
C GLU A 158 11.58 11.79 -15.17
N LYS A 159 11.30 11.02 -14.11
CA LYS A 159 10.30 11.32 -13.08
C LYS A 159 10.77 10.90 -11.69
N LEU A 160 10.38 11.63 -10.64
CA LEU A 160 10.71 11.30 -9.26
C LEU A 160 10.06 9.98 -8.81
N GLU A 161 8.90 9.66 -9.39
CA GLU A 161 8.18 8.41 -9.27
C GLU A 161 9.01 7.18 -9.69
N GLU A 162 10.09 7.36 -10.46
CA GLU A 162 10.97 6.27 -10.91
C GLU A 162 12.07 5.93 -9.89
N LEU A 163 12.36 6.79 -8.90
CA LEU A 163 13.41 6.50 -7.91
C LEU A 163 13.16 5.21 -7.11
N PRO A 164 11.93 4.88 -6.66
CA PRO A 164 11.65 3.58 -6.01
C PRO A 164 11.92 2.37 -6.92
N LEU A 165 11.73 2.49 -8.24
CA LEU A 165 12.08 1.43 -9.21
C LEU A 165 13.60 1.26 -9.30
N THR A 166 14.34 2.36 -9.31
CA THR A 166 15.81 2.37 -9.34
C THR A 166 16.41 1.76 -8.07
N VAL A 167 15.89 2.14 -6.90
CA VAL A 167 16.26 1.56 -5.60
C VAL A 167 15.96 0.06 -5.57
N CYS A 168 14.76 -0.35 -6.01
CA CYS A 168 14.36 -1.74 -6.08
C CYS A 168 15.26 -2.57 -7.01
N GLU A 169 15.71 -2.02 -8.14
CA GLU A 169 16.64 -2.71 -9.04
C GLU A 169 18.02 -2.93 -8.41
N LEU A 170 18.55 -1.95 -7.69
CA LEU A 170 19.84 -2.07 -7.00
C LEU A 170 19.76 -3.10 -5.86
N ASN A 171 18.70 -3.03 -5.05
CA ASN A 171 18.42 -4.00 -3.98
C ASN A 171 18.08 -5.42 -4.47
N ARG A 172 17.69 -5.56 -5.74
CA ARG A 172 17.52 -6.86 -6.41
C ARG A 172 18.84 -7.40 -6.96
N LYS A 173 19.72 -6.53 -7.49
CA LYS A 173 21.04 -6.91 -8.03
C LYS A 173 22.05 -7.30 -6.93
N SER A 174 21.81 -6.92 -5.68
CA SER A 174 22.69 -7.23 -4.54
C SER A 174 22.54 -8.65 -3.98
N SER A 175 21.42 -9.34 -4.23
CA SER A 175 21.20 -10.71 -3.74
C SER A 175 20.23 -11.47 -4.66
N GLU A 176 20.71 -12.57 -5.25
CA GLU A 176 19.98 -13.39 -6.23
C GLU A 176 18.75 -14.13 -5.65
N GLY A 177 18.55 -14.08 -4.32
CA GLY A 177 17.39 -14.66 -3.64
C GLY A 177 16.19 -13.72 -3.43
N ASN A 178 16.32 -12.44 -3.77
CA ASN A 178 15.30 -11.43 -3.48
C ASN A 178 14.10 -11.47 -4.44
N LEU A 179 12.88 -11.42 -3.89
CA LEU A 179 11.62 -11.34 -4.62
C LEU A 179 11.02 -9.93 -4.52
N VAL A 180 10.59 -9.37 -5.65
CA VAL A 180 9.96 -8.05 -5.68
C VAL A 180 8.44 -8.17 -5.56
N VAL A 181 7.89 -7.47 -4.59
CA VAL A 181 6.47 -7.36 -4.29
C VAL A 181 5.98 -5.98 -4.74
N GLY A 182 5.39 -5.90 -5.93
CA GLY A 182 4.71 -4.70 -6.40
C GLY A 182 3.41 -4.51 -5.63
N TYR A 183 3.16 -3.33 -5.07
CA TYR A 183 1.93 -3.07 -4.32
C TYR A 183 1.16 -1.83 -4.82
N ILE A 184 -0.17 -1.88 -4.76
CA ILE A 184 -1.02 -0.73 -5.14
C ILE A 184 -2.38 -0.70 -4.41
N MET A 185 -2.66 0.42 -3.73
CA MET A 185 -3.86 0.66 -2.94
C MET A 185 -4.05 2.16 -2.68
N LYS A 186 -5.21 2.55 -2.14
CA LYS A 186 -5.47 3.95 -1.75
C LYS A 186 -4.40 4.46 -0.77
N PRO A 187 -3.84 5.68 -0.97
CA PRO A 187 -2.69 6.19 -0.20
C PRO A 187 -2.85 6.12 1.32
N SER A 188 -4.05 6.32 1.87
CA SER A 188 -4.29 6.25 3.32
C SER A 188 -4.07 4.85 3.90
N ARG A 189 -4.35 3.78 3.15
CA ARG A 189 -4.07 2.40 3.60
C ARG A 189 -2.62 2.02 3.35
N GLU A 190 -2.02 2.53 2.28
CA GLU A 190 -0.57 2.38 2.07
C GLU A 190 0.21 2.96 3.24
N GLU A 191 -0.12 4.20 3.64
CA GLU A 191 0.52 4.89 4.75
C GLU A 191 0.29 4.16 6.10
N ASP A 192 -0.90 3.58 6.31
CA ASP A 192 -1.20 2.71 7.47
C ASP A 192 -0.29 1.47 7.55
N PHE A 193 0.02 0.83 6.42
CA PHE A 193 0.92 -0.32 6.35
C PHE A 193 2.39 0.10 6.46
N ALA A 194 2.77 1.16 5.73
CA ALA A 194 4.15 1.63 5.68
C ALA A 194 4.63 2.13 7.05
N LYS A 195 3.79 2.86 7.81
CA LYS A 195 4.07 3.29 9.20
C LYS A 195 4.46 2.15 10.15
N ARG A 196 3.99 0.94 9.86
CA ARG A 196 4.23 -0.29 10.62
C ARG A 196 5.43 -1.10 10.09
N GLY A 197 6.18 -0.53 9.15
CA GLY A 197 7.31 -1.21 8.49
C GLY A 197 6.92 -2.31 7.50
N ALA A 198 5.65 -2.39 7.07
CA ALA A 198 5.19 -3.49 6.20
C ALA A 198 5.82 -3.49 4.80
N PHE A 199 6.18 -2.30 4.28
CA PHE A 199 6.59 -2.08 2.88
C PHE A 199 8.00 -1.45 2.75
N PRO A 200 9.08 -2.13 3.20
CA PRO A 200 10.44 -1.62 3.01
C PRO A 200 10.91 -1.74 1.55
N LEU A 201 11.64 -0.74 1.07
CA LEU A 201 12.38 -0.79 -0.21
C LEU A 201 13.69 -1.57 -0.08
N ASN A 202 14.22 -1.71 1.14
CA ASN A 202 15.30 -2.64 1.46
C ASN A 202 14.77 -4.07 1.67
N PRO A 203 15.56 -5.12 1.37
CA PRO A 203 15.13 -6.51 1.53
C PRO A 203 14.75 -6.84 2.98
N THR A 204 13.60 -7.50 3.17
CA THR A 204 13.20 -8.03 4.49
C THR A 204 14.11 -9.18 4.94
N GLN A 205 14.01 -9.56 6.22
CA GLN A 205 14.61 -10.78 6.77
C GLN A 205 14.26 -12.09 6.02
N ASN A 206 13.19 -12.09 5.22
CA ASN A 206 12.81 -13.23 4.36
C ASN A 206 12.93 -12.92 2.85
N GLY A 207 13.67 -11.89 2.45
CA GLY A 207 14.06 -11.62 1.06
C GLY A 207 12.96 -11.04 0.18
N LEU A 208 12.04 -10.26 0.75
CA LEU A 208 11.03 -9.50 -0.01
C LEU A 208 11.46 -8.03 -0.14
N ILE A 209 11.25 -7.43 -1.30
CA ILE A 209 11.42 -5.99 -1.55
C ILE A 209 10.06 -5.43 -1.95
N PHE A 210 9.57 -4.39 -1.27
CA PHE A 210 8.24 -3.83 -1.53
C PHE A 210 8.31 -2.58 -2.40
N LEU A 211 7.82 -2.70 -3.63
CA LEU A 211 7.86 -1.66 -4.65
C LEU A 211 6.47 -1.00 -4.77
N PRO A 212 6.32 0.30 -4.47
CA PRO A 212 5.09 1.03 -4.81
C PRO A 212 4.93 1.08 -6.33
N LEU A 213 3.81 0.57 -6.83
CA LEU A 213 3.39 0.76 -8.22
C LEU A 213 2.61 2.07 -8.34
N THR A 214 2.79 2.81 -9.44
CA THR A 214 1.97 4.00 -9.76
C THR A 214 1.42 3.95 -11.18
N PHE A 215 0.24 4.55 -11.37
CA PHE A 215 -0.37 4.81 -12.68
C PHE A 215 0.24 6.01 -13.41
N ASP A 216 1.11 6.79 -12.76
CA ASP A 216 1.86 7.90 -13.36
C ASP A 216 3.04 7.44 -14.24
N LEU A 217 3.36 6.15 -14.17
CA LEU A 217 4.36 5.44 -14.96
C LEU A 217 3.70 4.27 -15.71
N PRO A 218 4.24 3.81 -16.86
CA PRO A 218 3.68 2.67 -17.58
C PRO A 218 3.63 1.41 -16.70
N ILE A 219 2.46 0.80 -16.54
CA ILE A 219 2.31 -0.33 -15.61
C ILE A 219 3.09 -1.56 -16.11
N LEU A 220 3.15 -1.78 -17.43
CA LEU A 220 3.88 -2.92 -18.02
C LEU A 220 5.41 -2.88 -17.79
N THR A 221 6.03 -1.69 -17.64
CA THR A 221 7.47 -1.61 -17.37
C THR A 221 7.80 -1.82 -15.89
N GLN A 222 6.86 -1.51 -15.00
CA GLN A 222 6.95 -1.79 -13.56
C GLN A 222 6.75 -3.29 -13.30
N LEU A 223 5.67 -3.90 -13.83
CA LEU A 223 5.34 -5.31 -13.60
C LEU A 223 6.41 -6.28 -14.10
N LYS A 224 7.18 -5.92 -15.15
CA LYS A 224 8.34 -6.70 -15.61
C LYS A 224 9.47 -6.87 -14.57
N LYS A 225 9.43 -6.11 -13.47
CA LYS A 225 10.40 -6.16 -12.37
C LYS A 225 9.85 -6.88 -11.13
N VAL A 226 8.62 -7.42 -11.20
CA VAL A 226 7.80 -7.85 -10.05
C VAL A 226 7.44 -9.34 -10.15
N GLU A 227 7.70 -10.09 -9.08
CA GLU A 227 7.26 -11.49 -8.95
C GLU A 227 5.84 -11.62 -8.36
N ILE A 228 5.45 -10.67 -7.50
CA ILE A 228 4.22 -10.73 -6.72
C ILE A 228 3.51 -9.38 -6.77
N VAL A 229 2.25 -9.34 -7.18
CA VAL A 229 1.41 -8.14 -7.08
C VAL A 229 0.44 -8.29 -5.91
N ILE A 230 0.53 -7.36 -4.96
CA ILE A 230 -0.50 -7.13 -3.93
C ILE A 230 -1.31 -5.92 -4.36
N HIS A 231 -2.64 -6.01 -4.30
CA HIS A 231 -3.47 -4.85 -4.60
C HIS A 231 -4.68 -4.73 -3.69
N LYS A 232 -5.38 -3.61 -3.79
CA LYS A 232 -6.67 -3.40 -3.13
C LYS A 232 -7.69 -2.88 -4.15
N ALA A 233 -7.99 -3.70 -5.16
CA ALA A 233 -8.91 -3.36 -6.25
C ALA A 233 -10.25 -2.76 -5.81
N THR A 234 -10.75 -3.11 -4.62
CA THR A 234 -11.97 -2.54 -4.03
C THR A 234 -11.91 -1.02 -3.78
N ASP A 235 -10.71 -0.43 -3.66
CA ASP A 235 -10.53 1.03 -3.56
C ASP A 235 -10.79 1.75 -4.89
N GLU A 236 -10.54 1.05 -6.00
CA GLU A 236 -10.53 1.56 -7.37
C GLU A 236 -11.81 1.18 -8.14
N ILE A 237 -12.90 0.87 -7.42
CA ILE A 237 -14.21 0.60 -8.03
C ILE A 237 -14.89 1.93 -8.33
N SER A 238 -15.10 2.22 -9.61
CA SER A 238 -15.86 3.38 -10.08
C SER A 238 -17.37 3.14 -9.98
N SER A 239 -17.81 1.94 -10.36
CA SER A 239 -19.21 1.49 -10.28
C SER A 239 -19.31 -0.04 -10.39
N ILE A 240 -20.51 -0.57 -10.17
CA ILE A 240 -20.86 -1.97 -10.46
C ILE A 240 -22.08 -1.94 -11.38
N GLU A 241 -21.91 -2.39 -12.62
CA GLU A 241 -23.02 -2.58 -13.56
C GLU A 241 -23.75 -3.88 -13.24
N ARG A 242 -25.09 -3.82 -13.20
CA ARG A 242 -25.94 -5.02 -13.12
C ARG A 242 -26.49 -5.32 -14.50
N SER A 243 -26.30 -6.54 -14.99
CA SER A 243 -26.98 -7.03 -16.18
C SER A 243 -28.48 -7.25 -15.87
N ASN A 244 -29.37 -6.71 -16.71
CA ASN A 244 -30.82 -6.90 -16.57
C ASN A 244 -31.31 -8.21 -17.23
N SER A 245 -30.40 -9.05 -17.72
CA SER A 245 -30.65 -10.39 -18.25
C SER A 245 -30.71 -11.43 -17.15
N SER A 246 -31.34 -12.59 -17.44
CA SER A 246 -31.39 -13.73 -16.52
C SER A 246 -30.02 -14.29 -16.12
N ASP A 247 -28.97 -14.03 -16.92
CA ASP A 247 -27.58 -14.26 -16.53
C ASP A 247 -27.10 -13.12 -15.62
N CYS A 248 -27.15 -13.34 -14.31
CA CYS A 248 -26.75 -12.38 -13.26
C CYS A 248 -25.22 -12.23 -13.12
N SER A 249 -24.54 -11.83 -14.19
CA SER A 249 -23.13 -11.41 -14.19
C SER A 249 -23.00 -9.90 -13.96
N SER A 250 -23.11 -9.47 -12.69
CA SER A 250 -22.79 -8.08 -12.33
C SER A 250 -21.30 -7.82 -12.55
N LYS A 251 -20.97 -6.72 -13.22
CA LYS A 251 -19.61 -6.38 -13.66
C LYS A 251 -19.06 -5.21 -12.87
N ILE A 252 -17.91 -5.41 -12.24
CA ILE A 252 -17.16 -4.32 -11.61
C ILE A 252 -16.54 -3.45 -12.72
N ILE A 253 -16.74 -2.13 -12.63
CA ILE A 253 -16.00 -1.15 -13.41
C ILE A 253 -14.93 -0.53 -12.51
N TYR A 254 -13.68 -0.93 -12.73
CA TYR A 254 -12.54 -0.31 -12.08
C TYR A 254 -12.13 1.02 -12.74
N THR A 255 -11.30 1.83 -12.07
CA THR A 255 -10.65 3.00 -12.68
C THR A 255 -9.74 2.60 -13.85
N ARG A 256 -9.40 3.56 -14.73
CA ARG A 256 -8.54 3.33 -15.90
C ARG A 256 -7.22 2.64 -15.55
N GLY A 257 -6.57 3.06 -14.45
CA GLY A 257 -5.31 2.48 -14.00
C GLY A 257 -5.45 1.03 -13.53
N MET A 258 -6.48 0.74 -12.72
CA MET A 258 -6.73 -0.62 -12.22
C MET A 258 -7.18 -1.58 -13.35
N LEU A 259 -7.89 -1.07 -14.38
CA LEU A 259 -8.16 -1.83 -15.62
C LEU A 259 -6.87 -2.10 -16.41
N GLU A 260 -5.94 -1.14 -16.50
CA GLU A 260 -4.64 -1.34 -17.15
C GLU A 260 -3.78 -2.36 -16.39
N LEU A 261 -3.79 -2.32 -15.05
CA LEU A 261 -3.14 -3.31 -14.19
C LEU A 261 -3.70 -4.72 -14.45
N GLN A 262 -5.03 -4.87 -14.48
CA GLN A 262 -5.68 -6.15 -14.78
C GLN A 262 -5.30 -6.66 -16.18
N ARG A 263 -5.24 -5.78 -17.19
CA ARG A 263 -4.82 -6.13 -18.56
C ARG A 263 -3.36 -6.61 -18.60
N CYS A 264 -2.43 -5.82 -18.07
CA CYS A 264 -1.00 -6.15 -18.08
C CYS A 264 -0.68 -7.41 -17.26
N ILE A 265 -1.44 -7.69 -16.20
CA ILE A 265 -1.37 -8.96 -15.46
C ILE A 265 -1.85 -10.14 -16.31
N GLY A 266 -2.93 -9.98 -17.08
CA GLY A 266 -3.39 -10.99 -18.04
C GLY A 266 -2.38 -11.27 -19.17
N GLU A 267 -1.53 -10.31 -19.50
CA GLU A 267 -0.43 -10.43 -20.46
C GLU A 267 0.86 -11.05 -19.85
N LEU A 268 0.92 -11.23 -18.51
CA LEU A 268 2.09 -11.71 -17.77
C LEU A 268 1.76 -12.96 -16.94
N SER A 269 1.85 -14.14 -17.57
CA SER A 269 1.52 -15.46 -16.99
C SER A 269 2.14 -15.75 -15.61
N ASP A 270 3.35 -15.25 -15.38
CA ASP A 270 4.24 -15.72 -14.32
C ASP A 270 4.03 -14.96 -13.00
N CYS A 271 3.37 -13.80 -13.03
CA CYS A 271 3.15 -12.95 -11.85
C CYS A 271 2.21 -13.63 -10.82
N CYS A 272 2.56 -13.60 -9.54
CA CYS A 272 1.69 -14.07 -8.46
C CYS A 272 0.79 -12.92 -7.96
N VAL A 273 -0.52 -12.99 -8.23
CA VAL A 273 -1.46 -11.95 -7.78
C VAL A 273 -2.09 -12.36 -6.46
N ILE A 274 -2.01 -11.48 -5.47
CA ILE A 274 -2.59 -11.64 -4.13
C ILE A 274 -3.64 -10.53 -3.96
N ASP A 275 -4.93 -10.80 -4.18
CA ASP A 275 -5.61 -12.03 -4.62
C ASP A 275 -6.16 -11.85 -6.05
N PRO A 276 -6.37 -12.95 -6.81
CA PRO A 276 -6.90 -12.86 -8.17
C PRO A 276 -8.16 -11.99 -8.28
N PHE A 277 -8.25 -11.18 -9.34
CA PHE A 277 -9.36 -10.25 -9.58
C PHE A 277 -10.75 -10.93 -9.54
N ASP A 278 -10.83 -12.19 -9.94
CA ASP A 278 -12.07 -12.98 -9.94
C ASP A 278 -12.59 -13.24 -8.52
N ASN A 279 -11.71 -13.26 -7.51
CA ASN A 279 -12.08 -13.40 -6.10
C ASN A 279 -12.64 -12.10 -5.49
N ILE A 280 -12.52 -10.96 -6.19
CA ILE A 280 -12.95 -9.64 -5.69
C ILE A 280 -14.45 -9.45 -5.85
N PHE A 281 -15.06 -9.95 -6.92
CA PHE A 281 -16.50 -9.81 -7.13
C PHE A 281 -17.36 -10.49 -6.04
N PRO A 282 -17.09 -11.76 -5.65
CA PRO A 282 -17.86 -12.44 -4.61
C PRO A 282 -17.83 -11.80 -3.21
N ILE A 283 -16.87 -10.89 -2.94
CA ILE A 283 -16.73 -10.20 -1.65
C ILE A 283 -17.22 -8.74 -1.65
N VAL A 284 -17.55 -8.16 -2.80
CA VAL A 284 -18.21 -6.84 -2.88
C VAL A 284 -19.71 -6.94 -3.06
N ASP A 285 -20.21 -8.06 -3.60
CA ASP A 285 -21.64 -8.35 -3.69
C ASP A 285 -22.16 -9.04 -2.41
N ARG A 286 -22.94 -8.31 -1.60
CA ARG A 286 -23.54 -8.88 -0.38
C ARG A 286 -24.44 -10.09 -0.61
N LEU A 287 -25.10 -10.21 -1.76
CA LEU A 287 -25.90 -11.39 -2.06
C LEU A 287 -24.99 -12.60 -2.29
N LYS A 288 -23.89 -12.39 -3.02
CA LYS A 288 -22.92 -13.47 -3.30
C LYS A 288 -22.17 -13.92 -2.06
N ILE A 289 -21.89 -13.01 -1.12
CA ILE A 289 -21.40 -13.36 0.22
C ILE A 289 -22.36 -14.34 0.92
N GLN A 290 -23.66 -14.06 0.96
CA GLN A 290 -24.61 -14.94 1.65
C GLN A 290 -24.72 -16.32 0.97
N GLU A 291 -24.71 -16.37 -0.37
CA GLU A 291 -24.67 -17.64 -1.11
C GLU A 291 -23.45 -18.50 -0.75
N ILE A 292 -22.28 -17.88 -0.57
CA ILE A 292 -21.06 -18.58 -0.13
C ILE A 292 -21.18 -19.05 1.33
N LEU A 293 -21.78 -18.24 2.21
CA LEU A 293 -21.98 -18.58 3.62
C LEU A 293 -22.99 -19.72 3.86
N LEU A 294 -23.82 -20.08 2.87
CA LEU A 294 -24.67 -21.28 2.95
C LEU A 294 -23.83 -22.57 3.01
N GLY A 295 -22.72 -22.63 2.25
CA GLY A 295 -21.80 -23.77 2.22
C GLY A 295 -21.06 -24.03 3.55
N LEU A 296 -21.20 -23.15 4.54
CA LEU A 296 -20.70 -23.40 5.90
C LEU A 296 -21.44 -24.56 6.60
N GLU A 297 -22.69 -24.85 6.24
CA GLU A 297 -23.43 -25.97 6.84
C GLU A 297 -22.93 -27.35 6.36
N ASP A 298 -22.23 -27.41 5.22
CA ASP A 298 -21.61 -28.64 4.67
C ASP A 298 -20.23 -28.94 5.27
N LEU A 299 -19.64 -27.99 6.02
CA LEU A 299 -18.33 -28.17 6.65
C LEU A 299 -18.43 -29.11 7.85
N LYS A 300 -17.81 -30.29 7.72
CA LYS A 300 -17.70 -31.27 8.80
C LYS A 300 -16.75 -30.76 9.88
N THR A 301 -17.29 -30.15 10.93
CA THR A 301 -16.55 -29.80 12.14
C THR A 301 -16.39 -31.03 13.06
N GLU A 302 -15.23 -31.15 13.71
CA GLU A 302 -15.02 -32.14 14.77
C GLU A 302 -15.71 -31.74 16.09
N SER A 303 -16.11 -30.47 16.22
CA SER A 303 -16.84 -29.93 17.36
C SER A 303 -18.35 -30.15 17.23
N GLN A 304 -19.05 -30.22 18.36
CA GLN A 304 -20.52 -30.30 18.41
C GLN A 304 -21.21 -28.96 18.05
N CYS A 305 -20.47 -27.94 17.65
CA CYS A 305 -20.97 -26.60 17.37
C CYS A 305 -21.35 -26.47 15.89
N LYS A 306 -22.63 -26.21 15.59
CA LYS A 306 -23.05 -25.91 14.23
C LYS A 306 -22.59 -24.51 13.81
N ILE A 307 -21.83 -24.44 12.71
CA ILE A 307 -21.53 -23.19 12.00
C ILE A 307 -22.53 -23.04 10.83
N ARG A 308 -22.99 -21.83 10.56
CA ARG A 308 -23.87 -21.51 9.43
C ARG A 308 -23.78 -20.03 9.04
N GLY A 309 -24.20 -19.69 7.82
CA GLY A 309 -24.58 -18.33 7.49
C GLY A 309 -25.84 -17.86 8.23
N PRO A 310 -26.04 -16.54 8.37
CA PRO A 310 -27.31 -15.98 8.85
C PRO A 310 -28.42 -16.21 7.81
N TYR A 311 -29.67 -16.31 8.22
CA TYR A 311 -30.80 -16.33 7.28
C TYR A 311 -30.88 -14.99 6.53
N TYR A 312 -31.31 -15.01 5.27
CA TYR A 312 -31.37 -13.83 4.42
C TYR A 312 -32.44 -13.91 3.34
N LEU A 313 -32.83 -12.74 2.82
CA LEU A 313 -33.75 -12.58 1.69
C LEU A 313 -33.28 -11.41 0.81
N LYS A 314 -33.18 -11.64 -0.50
CA LYS A 314 -33.03 -10.57 -1.49
C LYS A 314 -34.36 -9.85 -1.70
N VAL A 315 -34.37 -8.53 -1.57
CA VAL A 315 -35.54 -7.67 -1.84
C VAL A 315 -35.22 -6.66 -2.92
N ASP A 316 -36.05 -6.60 -3.95
CA ASP A 316 -35.98 -5.64 -5.07
C ASP A 316 -36.97 -4.46 -4.89
N SER A 317 -37.89 -4.57 -3.93
CA SER A 317 -38.78 -3.51 -3.45
C SER A 317 -39.05 -3.71 -1.95
N PHE A 318 -39.31 -2.63 -1.21
CA PHE A 318 -39.86 -2.69 0.16
C PHE A 318 -41.39 -2.58 0.20
N ASP A 319 -42.01 -2.13 -0.89
CA ASP A 319 -43.47 -1.98 -1.03
C ASP A 319 -44.13 -3.24 -1.63
N ASP A 320 -43.44 -4.39 -1.51
CA ASP A 320 -43.93 -5.70 -1.93
C ASP A 320 -44.98 -6.23 -0.92
N LEU A 321 -46.21 -6.42 -1.39
CA LEU A 321 -47.34 -6.89 -0.59
C LEU A 321 -47.14 -8.31 -0.03
N GLU A 322 -46.25 -9.10 -0.63
CA GLU A 322 -45.90 -10.45 -0.15
C GLU A 322 -44.65 -10.46 0.75
N LEU A 323 -44.04 -9.31 1.04
CA LEU A 323 -42.76 -9.22 1.77
C LEU A 323 -42.79 -9.96 3.11
N GLU A 324 -43.84 -9.82 3.93
CA GLU A 324 -43.96 -10.55 5.21
C GLU A 324 -43.99 -12.07 5.02
N GLN A 325 -44.68 -12.56 3.98
CA GLN A 325 -44.75 -13.98 3.66
C GLN A 325 -43.41 -14.50 3.15
N ARG A 326 -42.71 -13.72 2.32
CA ARG A 326 -41.37 -14.02 1.80
C ARG A 326 -40.32 -14.03 2.91
N LEU A 327 -40.40 -13.10 3.89
CA LEU A 327 -39.54 -13.08 5.08
C LEU A 327 -39.77 -14.34 5.95
N CYS A 328 -41.04 -14.69 6.20
CA CYS A 328 -41.40 -15.90 6.94
C CYS A 328 -40.88 -17.17 6.24
N GLY A 329 -41.06 -17.29 4.91
CA GLY A 329 -40.52 -18.38 4.10
C GLY A 329 -38.99 -18.46 4.12
N ALA A 330 -38.30 -17.32 4.19
CA ALA A 330 -36.86 -17.21 4.36
C ALA A 330 -36.38 -17.42 5.81
N LYS A 331 -37.27 -17.77 6.75
CA LYS A 331 -37.00 -17.95 8.19
C LYS A 331 -36.49 -16.69 8.90
N LEU A 332 -36.83 -15.51 8.38
CA LEU A 332 -36.48 -14.22 8.97
C LEU A 332 -37.54 -13.78 9.99
N SER A 333 -37.09 -13.54 11.22
CA SER A 333 -37.85 -12.90 12.29
C SER A 333 -37.29 -11.50 12.56
N LEU A 334 -38.11 -10.63 13.16
CA LEU A 334 -37.69 -9.28 13.55
C LEU A 334 -37.04 -9.28 14.95
N PRO A 335 -36.06 -8.39 15.22
CA PRO A 335 -35.51 -7.39 14.31
C PRO A 335 -34.67 -7.99 13.17
N SER A 336 -34.52 -7.24 12.08
CA SER A 336 -33.74 -7.65 10.89
C SER A 336 -32.77 -6.56 10.48
N ILE A 337 -31.60 -6.93 9.96
CA ILE A 337 -30.62 -5.99 9.42
C ILE A 337 -30.81 -5.89 7.90
N VAL A 338 -31.20 -4.71 7.40
CA VAL A 338 -31.37 -4.46 5.96
C VAL A 338 -30.10 -3.83 5.42
N LYS A 339 -29.37 -4.56 4.57
CA LYS A 339 -28.09 -4.11 3.99
C LYS A 339 -28.27 -3.90 2.48
N PRO A 340 -28.09 -2.68 1.94
CA PRO A 340 -28.07 -2.49 0.49
C PRO A 340 -26.86 -3.24 -0.08
N GLN A 341 -26.97 -3.72 -1.31
CA GLN A 341 -25.98 -4.63 -1.91
C GLN A 341 -24.55 -4.08 -1.90
N VAL A 342 -24.35 -2.75 -1.89
CA VAL A 342 -23.03 -2.08 -1.99
C VAL A 342 -22.86 -0.88 -1.02
N ALA A 343 -23.66 -0.75 0.05
CA ALA A 343 -23.58 0.42 0.96
C ALA A 343 -23.92 0.11 2.44
N CYS A 344 -24.06 1.16 3.27
CA CYS A 344 -24.44 1.09 4.68
C CYS A 344 -25.91 0.67 4.88
N GLY A 345 -26.18 -0.15 5.90
CA GLY A 345 -27.51 -0.70 6.19
C GLY A 345 -28.25 -0.02 7.33
N ALA A 346 -29.48 -0.47 7.57
CA ALA A 346 -30.36 -0.10 8.68
C ALA A 346 -30.77 -1.34 9.49
N ILE A 347 -31.34 -1.14 10.69
CA ILE A 347 -31.99 -2.19 11.47
C ILE A 347 -33.48 -1.89 11.54
N VAL A 348 -34.30 -2.87 11.17
CA VAL A 348 -35.77 -2.81 11.10
C VAL A 348 -36.33 -3.60 12.29
N PHE A 349 -37.21 -2.99 13.09
CA PHE A 349 -37.74 -3.58 14.32
C PHE A 349 -39.20 -4.04 14.18
N LYS A 350 -39.97 -3.44 13.26
CA LYS A 350 -41.36 -3.78 12.93
C LYS A 350 -41.49 -3.89 11.42
N ALA A 351 -42.42 -4.70 10.93
CA ALA A 351 -42.64 -4.85 9.48
C ALA A 351 -43.04 -3.53 8.79
N ALA A 352 -43.79 -2.68 9.49
CA ALA A 352 -44.12 -1.33 9.01
C ALA A 352 -42.91 -0.42 8.79
N ASP A 353 -41.74 -0.70 9.40
CA ASP A 353 -40.52 0.11 9.24
C ASP A 353 -39.74 -0.25 7.94
N PHE A 354 -40.20 -1.24 7.15
CA PHE A 354 -39.66 -1.47 5.79
C PHE A 354 -40.17 -0.41 4.79
N THR A 355 -41.44 0.00 4.89
CA THR A 355 -42.04 1.00 3.98
C THR A 355 -41.38 2.36 4.19
N GLY A 356 -40.87 2.95 3.10
CA GLY A 356 -40.15 4.23 3.15
C GLY A 356 -38.70 4.14 3.67
N LEU A 357 -38.14 2.94 3.85
CA LEU A 357 -36.74 2.75 4.23
C LEU A 357 -35.80 3.27 3.13
N SER A 358 -34.94 4.25 3.45
CA SER A 358 -34.06 4.94 2.50
C SER A 358 -32.85 4.13 2.00
N VAL A 359 -32.87 2.81 2.17
CA VAL A 359 -31.80 1.89 1.81
C VAL A 359 -31.82 1.60 0.29
N PRO A 360 -30.72 1.81 -0.46
CA PRO A 360 -30.69 1.54 -1.90
C PRO A 360 -31.02 0.08 -2.28
N LEU A 361 -31.87 -0.09 -3.29
CA LEU A 361 -32.34 -1.39 -3.77
C LEU A 361 -31.51 -1.92 -4.98
N PRO A 362 -31.54 -3.24 -5.23
CA PRO A 362 -31.91 -4.30 -4.30
C PRO A 362 -31.05 -4.33 -3.03
N ALA A 363 -31.67 -4.82 -1.96
CA ALA A 363 -31.05 -4.99 -0.65
C ALA A 363 -31.12 -6.46 -0.22
N VAL A 364 -30.31 -6.81 0.78
CA VAL A 364 -30.37 -8.07 1.50
C VAL A 364 -30.92 -7.80 2.89
N VAL A 365 -32.12 -8.31 3.17
CA VAL A 365 -32.61 -8.43 4.55
C VAL A 365 -31.91 -9.62 5.17
N GLN A 366 -31.33 -9.45 6.34
CA GLN A 366 -30.56 -10.47 7.06
C GLN A 366 -31.06 -10.63 8.49
N GLU A 367 -31.02 -11.85 9.00
CA GLU A 367 -31.22 -12.20 10.40
C GLU A 367 -30.36 -11.29 11.31
N TYR A 368 -31.01 -10.67 12.31
CA TYR A 368 -30.33 -10.13 13.47
C TYR A 368 -30.12 -11.27 14.47
N VAL A 369 -28.86 -11.63 14.70
CA VAL A 369 -28.48 -12.51 15.81
C VAL A 369 -28.09 -11.59 16.97
N ASP A 370 -28.79 -11.69 18.11
CA ASP A 370 -28.26 -11.07 19.33
C ASP A 370 -27.00 -11.81 19.77
N HIS A 371 -25.93 -11.03 19.90
CA HIS A 371 -24.57 -11.48 20.18
C HIS A 371 -23.98 -10.75 21.39
N SER A 372 -24.76 -9.94 22.13
CA SER A 372 -24.26 -9.17 23.28
C SER A 372 -23.11 -8.17 22.96
N SER A 373 -23.17 -7.49 21.80
CA SER A 373 -22.43 -6.24 21.49
C SER A 373 -20.89 -6.33 21.44
N THR A 374 -20.37 -7.39 20.81
CA THR A 374 -18.99 -7.91 20.99
C THR A 374 -18.61 -8.62 19.64
N LEU A 375 -17.42 -8.36 19.03
CA LEU A 375 -17.07 -8.64 17.60
C LEU A 375 -15.64 -9.27 17.28
N PHE A 376 -15.53 -10.54 16.81
CA PHE A 376 -14.25 -11.29 16.63
C PHE A 376 -13.80 -11.02 15.20
N LYS A 377 -12.72 -10.26 15.02
CA LYS A 377 -12.11 -10.06 13.70
C LYS A 377 -11.03 -11.11 13.48
N PHE A 378 -11.32 -12.07 12.63
CA PHE A 378 -10.33 -13.01 12.11
C PHE A 378 -9.63 -12.40 10.90
N TYR A 379 -8.38 -11.99 11.08
CA TYR A 379 -7.54 -11.52 9.99
C TYR A 379 -6.77 -12.70 9.40
N VAL A 380 -7.04 -13.01 8.13
CA VAL A 380 -6.48 -14.19 7.44
C VAL A 380 -5.32 -13.80 6.54
N LEU A 381 -4.21 -14.53 6.66
CA LEU A 381 -2.94 -14.34 5.96
C LEU A 381 -2.52 -15.65 5.31
N GLY A 382 -3.17 -15.97 4.19
CA GLY A 382 -3.04 -17.27 3.54
C GLY A 382 -3.55 -18.38 4.47
N GLU A 383 -2.64 -19.23 4.94
CA GLU A 383 -2.95 -20.31 5.89
C GLU A 383 -2.81 -19.87 7.36
N LYS A 384 -2.23 -18.69 7.64
CA LYS A 384 -2.14 -18.13 9.01
C LYS A 384 -3.44 -17.38 9.35
N ILE A 385 -3.98 -17.61 10.53
CA ILE A 385 -5.14 -16.88 11.08
C ILE A 385 -4.68 -16.10 12.31
N GLN A 386 -5.07 -14.82 12.41
CA GLN A 386 -4.84 -13.98 13.59
C GLN A 386 -6.18 -13.47 14.14
N GLU A 387 -6.36 -13.55 15.45
CA GLU A 387 -7.53 -13.06 16.19
C GLU A 387 -7.19 -11.71 16.82
N GLY A 388 -7.92 -10.64 16.48
CA GLY A 388 -7.63 -9.29 16.96
C GLY A 388 -8.43 -8.84 18.19
N THR A 389 -9.54 -9.49 18.50
CA THR A 389 -10.57 -9.03 19.45
C THR A 389 -11.34 -10.25 19.99
N ARG A 390 -11.61 -10.32 21.31
CA ARG A 390 -12.03 -11.52 22.08
C ARG A 390 -13.56 -11.73 22.14
N ASP A 391 -14.26 -11.31 21.11
CA ASP A 391 -15.64 -10.81 21.17
C ASP A 391 -16.47 -11.44 20.02
N HIS A 392 -17.80 -11.71 19.98
CA HIS A 392 -18.46 -12.68 19.03
C HIS A 392 -18.35 -12.50 17.47
N VAL A 393 -18.44 -13.58 16.66
CA VAL A 393 -17.83 -13.68 15.29
C VAL A 393 -18.48 -12.88 14.14
N ILE A 394 -17.65 -12.13 13.38
CA ILE A 394 -17.88 -11.85 11.94
C ILE A 394 -16.58 -12.07 11.16
N VAL A 395 -16.62 -12.93 10.13
CA VAL A 395 -15.55 -13.02 9.13
C VAL A 395 -15.66 -11.82 8.19
N ASP A 396 -15.10 -10.70 8.62
CA ASP A 396 -14.88 -9.55 7.74
C ASP A 396 -13.77 -9.92 6.75
N VAL A 397 -14.17 -10.37 5.55
CA VAL A 397 -13.27 -10.67 4.42
C VAL A 397 -12.74 -9.37 3.82
N ASN A 398 -12.08 -8.58 4.67
CA ASN A 398 -11.22 -7.50 4.29
C ASN A 398 -10.06 -8.10 3.50
N TYR A 399 -10.25 -8.20 2.19
CA TYR A 399 -9.17 -8.38 1.24
C TYR A 399 -8.07 -7.35 1.57
N LEU A 400 -6.92 -7.82 2.04
CA LEU A 400 -5.85 -7.00 2.64
C LEU A 400 -6.33 -6.07 3.81
N PRO A 401 -6.52 -6.62 5.03
CA PRO A 401 -6.84 -5.83 6.22
C PRO A 401 -5.59 -5.09 6.73
N SER A 402 -5.73 -3.96 7.43
CA SER A 402 -4.57 -3.20 7.94
C SER A 402 -4.02 -3.68 9.29
N PHE A 403 -4.51 -4.82 9.82
CA PHE A 403 -4.10 -5.51 11.06
C PHE A 403 -3.86 -4.61 12.30
N LYS A 404 -4.52 -3.45 12.41
CA LYS A 404 -4.21 -2.43 13.45
C LYS A 404 -4.45 -2.89 14.89
N GLU A 405 -5.19 -3.97 15.07
CA GLU A 405 -5.52 -4.57 16.37
C GLU A 405 -4.50 -5.65 16.80
N VAL A 406 -3.52 -6.00 15.96
CA VAL A 406 -2.49 -7.03 16.22
C VAL A 406 -1.10 -6.39 16.29
N PRO A 407 -0.24 -6.68 17.29
CA PRO A 407 1.11 -6.11 17.41
C PRO A 407 2.01 -6.31 16.18
N ASP A 408 2.81 -5.30 15.85
CA ASP A 408 3.64 -5.24 14.63
C ASP A 408 4.67 -6.40 14.57
N GLU A 409 5.28 -6.72 15.71
CA GLU A 409 6.20 -7.86 15.90
C GLU A 409 5.61 -9.24 15.54
N ILE A 410 4.28 -9.36 15.51
CA ILE A 410 3.55 -10.58 15.12
C ILE A 410 2.92 -10.42 13.72
N ALA A 411 2.30 -9.27 13.45
CA ALA A 411 1.58 -9.01 12.21
C ALA A 411 2.52 -8.92 10.99
N ILE A 412 3.63 -8.21 11.11
CA ILE A 412 4.50 -7.87 9.97
C ILE A 412 5.31 -9.08 9.48
N PRO A 413 5.97 -9.88 10.34
CA PRO A 413 6.60 -11.13 9.90
C PRO A 413 5.58 -12.13 9.33
N ALA A 414 4.39 -12.23 9.93
CA ALA A 414 3.34 -13.12 9.45
C ALA A 414 2.81 -12.70 8.06
N PHE A 415 2.69 -11.40 7.81
CA PHE A 415 2.30 -10.83 6.51
C PHE A 415 3.33 -11.17 5.42
N TRP A 416 4.62 -10.90 5.68
CA TRP A 416 5.71 -11.23 4.75
C TRP A 416 5.78 -12.74 4.46
N ASP A 417 5.66 -13.59 5.48
CA ASP A 417 5.65 -15.04 5.30
C ASP A 417 4.47 -15.50 4.44
N ALA A 418 3.27 -14.97 4.66
CA ALA A 418 2.09 -15.36 3.90
C ALA A 418 2.22 -15.01 2.42
N ILE A 419 2.81 -13.85 2.10
CA ILE A 419 3.17 -13.44 0.73
C ILE A 419 4.14 -14.45 0.11
N LYS A 420 5.24 -14.76 0.80
CA LYS A 420 6.27 -15.68 0.30
C LYS A 420 5.74 -17.10 0.11
N MET A 421 4.93 -17.60 1.05
CA MET A 421 4.28 -18.92 0.95
C MET A 421 3.24 -19.00 -0.18
N LYS A 422 2.45 -17.94 -0.40
CA LYS A 422 1.50 -17.85 -1.53
C LYS A 422 2.21 -17.91 -2.88
N TYR A 423 3.37 -17.24 -3.01
CA TYR A 423 4.23 -17.32 -4.19
C TYR A 423 4.83 -18.71 -4.41
N LEU A 424 5.42 -19.31 -3.37
CA LEU A 424 5.99 -20.66 -3.43
C LEU A 424 4.91 -21.70 -3.79
N SER A 425 3.70 -21.57 -3.25
CA SER A 425 2.53 -22.41 -3.56
C SER A 425 2.04 -22.23 -5.01
N LYS A 426 2.17 -21.04 -5.62
CA LYS A 426 1.92 -20.87 -7.07
C LYS A 426 3.04 -21.54 -7.90
N LYS A 427 4.32 -21.34 -7.57
CA LYS A 427 5.43 -21.94 -8.33
C LYS A 427 5.43 -23.47 -8.26
N GLY A 428 5.18 -24.07 -7.09
CA GLY A 428 5.06 -25.51 -6.91
C GLY A 428 3.83 -26.19 -7.54
N LYS A 429 3.02 -25.44 -8.31
CA LYS A 429 1.92 -25.96 -9.15
C LYS A 429 2.18 -25.80 -10.64
N ASN A 430 3.28 -25.13 -11.01
CA ASN A 430 3.64 -24.77 -12.39
C ASN A 430 4.90 -25.51 -12.89
N GLY A 431 5.41 -26.47 -12.13
CA GLY A 431 6.54 -27.35 -12.48
C GLY A 431 6.35 -28.73 -11.86
#